data_AF-A0A1E3QVQ3-F1
#
_entry.id   AF-A0A1E3QVQ3-F1
#
_cell.length_a   1.000
_cell.length_b   1.000
_cell.length_c   1.000
_cell.angle_alpha   90.00
_cell.angle_beta   90.00
_cell.angle_gamma   90.00
#
_symmetry.space_group_name_H-M   'P 1'
#
loop_
_entity.id
_entity.type
_entity.pdbx_description
1 polymer ?
#
loop_
_entity_poly.entity_id
_entity_poly.type
_entity_poly.pdbx_seq_one_letter_code
_entity_poly.pdbx_strand_id
1 'polypeptide(L)'
;KREDRERFDNNSESEDPYATIRLDHILAPIYHPSDVVHHPAISKTFHSQVTRNLAQQTIEIIEKEQDTVIQLMKLMNVFLGDDADSILADNIDLPDYDHNLTSNVTKELEGDEVAAKPEFEERRITRQQLLDEEDPFFALPKLSADVNFGIDAESAEETRQLTQIALQRSEEYIRCMTSLRMGLIRSDRLKDQLFKWCKEM
;
A
#
# COMPACT_ATOMS: atom_id res chain seq x y z
N LYS A 1 16.85 -69.59 57.51
CA LYS A 1 16.16 -68.31 57.82
C LYS A 1 16.17 -67.48 56.55
N ARG A 2 14.97 -67.30 55.97
CA ARG A 2 14.51 -66.17 55.15
C ARG A 2 15.21 -65.94 53.80
N GLU A 3 14.61 -66.34 52.69
CA GLU A 3 13.41 -65.77 52.02
C GLU A 3 13.89 -64.90 50.85
N ASP A 4 13.65 -65.41 49.64
CA ASP A 4 13.09 -64.69 48.50
C ASP A 4 13.88 -63.48 47.98
N ARG A 5 14.89 -63.76 47.15
CA ARG A 5 15.16 -62.85 46.01
C ARG A 5 14.16 -63.21 44.93
N GLU A 6 12.99 -62.60 45.02
CA GLU A 6 12.03 -62.51 43.92
C GLU A 6 12.81 -62.12 42.65
N ARG A 7 12.95 -63.08 41.74
CA ARG A 7 13.14 -62.75 40.33
C ARG A 7 11.89 -61.97 39.97
N PHE A 8 12.00 -60.65 39.90
CA PHE A 8 11.07 -59.84 39.13
C PHE A 8 11.21 -60.31 37.69
N ASP A 9 10.40 -61.32 37.35
CA ASP A 9 10.01 -61.62 36.00
C ASP A 9 9.21 -60.40 35.54
N ASN A 10 9.91 -59.34 35.14
CA ASN A 10 9.35 -58.18 34.44
C ASN A 10 8.97 -58.61 33.02
N ASN A 11 8.20 -59.69 32.92
CA ASN A 11 7.47 -60.08 31.74
C ASN A 11 6.08 -59.44 31.80
N SER A 12 6.02 -58.18 32.24
CA SER A 12 4.94 -57.30 31.84
C SER A 12 5.11 -57.11 30.34
N GLU A 13 4.39 -57.92 29.56
CA GLU A 13 4.02 -57.66 28.16
C GLU A 13 3.19 -56.37 28.10
N SER A 14 3.72 -55.26 28.61
CA SER A 14 3.32 -53.94 28.17
C SER A 14 3.84 -53.84 26.74
N GLU A 15 2.99 -54.25 25.80
CA GLU A 15 3.11 -54.00 24.38
C GLU A 15 3.75 -52.62 24.20
N ASP A 16 5.00 -52.59 23.73
CA ASP A 16 5.77 -51.35 23.67
C ASP A 16 4.93 -50.34 22.87
N PRO A 17 4.43 -49.25 23.50
CA PRO A 17 3.51 -48.33 22.84
C PRO A 17 4.15 -47.64 21.63
N TYR A 18 5.47 -47.82 21.45
CA TYR A 18 6.25 -47.28 20.34
C TYR A 18 6.67 -48.33 19.30
N ALA A 19 6.25 -49.59 19.41
CA ALA A 19 6.60 -50.65 18.46
C ALA A 19 6.23 -50.31 16.99
N THR A 20 5.19 -49.49 16.78
CA THR A 20 4.79 -48.98 15.47
C THR A 20 5.74 -47.94 14.87
N ILE A 21 6.56 -47.27 15.69
CA ILE A 21 7.47 -46.21 15.25
C ILE A 21 8.84 -46.82 15.00
N ARG A 22 9.19 -46.98 13.71
CA ARG A 22 10.52 -47.45 13.32
C ARG A 22 11.56 -46.34 13.41
N LEU A 23 12.05 -46.08 14.63
CA LEU A 23 13.03 -45.03 14.93
C LEU A 23 14.30 -45.14 14.09
N ASP A 24 14.77 -46.37 13.85
CA ASP A 24 15.97 -46.64 13.03
C ASP A 24 15.86 -46.07 11.62
N HIS A 25 14.68 -46.13 11.01
CA HIS A 25 14.43 -45.59 9.67
C HIS A 25 14.16 -44.08 9.65
N ILE A 26 13.77 -43.49 10.78
CA ILE A 26 13.50 -42.04 10.88
C ILE A 26 14.79 -41.28 11.18
N LEU A 27 15.68 -41.89 11.96
CA LEU A 27 16.94 -41.31 12.43
C LEU A 27 18.15 -41.75 11.61
N ALA A 28 17.95 -42.57 10.56
CA ALA A 28 19.02 -42.98 9.68
C ALA A 28 19.68 -41.74 9.02
N PRO A 29 21.03 -41.67 8.99
CA PRO A 29 21.71 -40.66 8.21
C PRO A 29 21.52 -40.91 6.70
N ILE A 30 21.55 -39.85 5.91
CA ILE A 30 21.50 -39.93 4.45
C ILE A 30 22.87 -40.33 3.88
N TYR A 31 22.92 -41.38 3.06
CA TYR A 31 24.17 -41.86 2.45
C TYR A 31 24.21 -41.60 0.94
N HIS A 32 23.08 -41.70 0.23
CA HIS A 32 22.98 -41.41 -1.20
C HIS A 32 21.98 -40.27 -1.48
N PRO A 33 22.18 -39.42 -2.51
CA PRO A 33 21.22 -38.39 -2.89
C PRO A 33 19.81 -38.93 -3.17
N SER A 34 19.68 -40.16 -3.67
CA SER A 34 18.37 -40.81 -3.92
C SER A 34 17.57 -41.04 -2.63
N ASP A 35 18.25 -41.18 -1.48
CA ASP A 35 17.59 -41.37 -0.18
C ASP A 35 16.80 -40.13 0.23
N VAL A 36 17.16 -38.93 -0.26
CA VAL A 36 16.43 -37.68 0.03
C VAL A 36 14.96 -37.75 -0.41
N VAL A 37 14.68 -38.46 -1.51
CA VAL A 37 13.33 -38.64 -2.06
C VAL A 37 12.51 -39.63 -1.24
N HIS A 38 13.14 -40.70 -0.77
CA HIS A 38 12.49 -41.85 -0.15
C HIS A 38 12.49 -41.82 1.39
N HIS A 39 13.37 -41.03 2.00
CA HIS A 39 13.54 -41.00 3.45
C HIS A 39 12.31 -40.40 4.15
N PRO A 40 11.70 -41.09 5.13
CA PRO A 40 10.40 -40.73 5.70
C PRO A 40 10.39 -39.35 6.39
N ALA A 41 11.52 -38.93 6.98
CA ALA A 41 11.62 -37.63 7.65
C ALA A 41 11.82 -36.47 6.65
N ILE A 42 12.57 -36.69 5.57
CA ILE A 42 13.04 -35.63 4.67
C ILE A 42 12.11 -35.47 3.48
N SER A 43 11.57 -36.57 2.94
CA SER A 43 10.67 -36.56 1.79
C SER A 43 9.50 -35.58 1.96
N LYS A 44 8.96 -35.46 3.18
CA LYS A 44 7.87 -34.53 3.51
C LYS A 44 8.20 -33.07 3.18
N THR A 45 9.44 -32.63 3.39
CA THR A 45 9.82 -31.22 3.16
C THR A 45 9.87 -30.90 1.67
N PHE A 46 10.32 -31.84 0.83
CA PHE A 46 10.39 -31.68 -0.62
C PHE A 46 9.03 -31.71 -1.32
N HIS A 47 8.09 -32.51 -0.80
CA HIS A 47 6.72 -32.55 -1.33
C HIS A 47 5.86 -31.35 -0.87
N SER A 48 6.29 -30.65 0.17
CA SER A 48 5.55 -29.51 0.73
C SER A 48 5.55 -28.30 -0.20
N GLN A 49 4.38 -27.69 -0.35
CA GLN A 49 4.14 -26.48 -1.14
C GLN A 49 4.10 -25.21 -0.27
N VAL A 50 4.54 -25.31 1.00
CA VAL A 50 4.45 -24.21 1.98
C VAL A 50 5.28 -23.00 1.54
N THR A 51 6.49 -23.20 1.03
CA THR A 51 7.37 -22.13 0.51
C THR A 51 6.70 -21.33 -0.60
N ARG A 52 6.04 -22.03 -1.53
CA ARG A 52 5.30 -21.44 -2.63
C ARG A 52 4.08 -20.66 -2.14
N ASN A 53 3.31 -21.23 -1.22
CA ASN A 53 2.15 -20.56 -0.63
C ASN A 53 2.55 -19.31 0.16
N LEU A 54 3.65 -19.37 0.92
CA LEU A 54 4.18 -18.22 1.63
C LEU A 54 4.68 -17.15 0.65
N ALA A 55 5.33 -17.55 -0.45
CA ALA A 55 5.72 -16.63 -1.52
C ALA A 55 4.51 -15.96 -2.20
N GLN A 56 3.37 -16.65 -2.30
CA GLN A 56 2.11 -16.07 -2.77
C GLN A 56 1.56 -15.04 -1.77
N GLN A 57 1.46 -15.41 -0.49
CA GLN A 57 0.95 -14.53 0.58
C GLN A 57 1.79 -13.26 0.73
N THR A 58 3.12 -13.37 0.59
CA THR A 58 4.01 -12.22 0.66
C THR A 58 3.77 -11.21 -0.47
N ILE A 59 3.30 -11.64 -1.64
CA ILE A 59 2.87 -10.72 -2.72
C ILE A 59 1.65 -9.95 -2.29
N GLU A 60 0.62 -10.65 -1.78
CA GLU A 60 -0.62 -10.01 -1.35
C GLU A 60 -0.38 -9.00 -0.23
N ILE A 61 0.58 -9.27 0.66
CA ILE A 61 1.00 -8.32 1.70
C ILE A 61 1.70 -7.10 1.09
N ILE A 62 2.60 -7.29 0.11
CA ILE A 62 3.27 -6.19 -0.58
C ILE A 62 2.26 -5.31 -1.32
N GLU A 63 1.28 -5.90 -2.01
CA GLU A 63 0.24 -5.16 -2.72
C GLU A 63 -0.61 -4.32 -1.76
N LYS A 64 -1.06 -4.92 -0.65
CA LYS A 64 -1.79 -4.19 0.39
C LYS A 64 -0.96 -3.07 1.00
N GLU A 65 0.33 -3.29 1.25
CA GLU A 65 1.20 -2.23 1.77
C GLU A 65 1.47 -1.15 0.71
N GLN A 66 1.51 -1.49 -0.58
CA GLN A 66 1.64 -0.49 -1.63
C GLN A 66 0.41 0.44 -1.64
N ASP A 67 -0.78 -0.10 -1.41
CA ASP A 67 -2.00 0.70 -1.28
C ASP A 67 -1.94 1.61 -0.05
N THR A 68 -1.42 1.14 1.09
CA THR A 68 -1.26 1.98 2.30
C THR A 68 -0.23 3.08 2.07
N VAL A 69 0.88 2.81 1.38
CA VAL A 69 1.85 3.84 0.98
C VAL A 69 1.20 4.90 0.11
N ILE A 70 0.39 4.51 -0.88
CA ILE A 70 -0.33 5.45 -1.73
C ILE A 70 -1.28 6.33 -0.90
N GLN A 71 -2.00 5.75 0.08
CA GLN A 71 -2.87 6.52 0.97
C GLN A 71 -2.07 7.50 1.84
N LEU A 72 -0.93 7.09 2.40
CA LEU A 72 -0.05 7.95 3.19
C LEU A 72 0.58 9.06 2.35
N MET A 73 0.97 8.78 1.10
CA MET A 73 1.46 9.80 0.16
C MET A 73 0.39 10.84 -0.14
N LYS A 74 -0.84 10.40 -0.43
CA LYS A 74 -1.97 11.32 -0.64
C LYS A 74 -2.21 12.18 0.58
N LEU A 75 -2.24 11.58 1.77
CA LEU A 75 -2.39 12.33 3.02
C LEU A 75 -1.28 13.36 3.21
N MET A 76 -0.03 12.99 2.94
CA MET A 76 1.10 13.90 3.02
C MET A 76 0.97 15.09 2.04
N ASN A 77 0.58 14.82 0.79
CA ASN A 77 0.40 15.87 -0.22
C ASN A 77 -0.68 16.87 0.18
N VAL A 78 -1.80 16.36 0.73
CA VAL A 78 -2.87 17.19 1.29
C VAL A 78 -2.32 18.10 2.40
N PHE A 79 -1.51 17.58 3.33
CA PHE A 79 -0.89 18.40 4.39
C PHE A 79 0.19 19.37 3.91
N LEU A 80 0.72 19.19 2.70
CA LEU A 80 1.63 20.12 2.03
C LEU A 80 0.89 21.20 1.23
N GLY A 81 -0.44 21.15 1.18
CA GLY A 81 -1.27 22.09 0.43
C GLY A 81 -1.43 21.73 -1.05
N ASP A 82 -1.03 20.52 -1.46
CA ASP A 82 -1.29 19.99 -2.79
C ASP A 82 -2.68 19.32 -2.80
N ASP A 83 -3.72 20.16 -2.76
CA ASP A 83 -5.11 19.75 -2.88
C ASP A 83 -5.68 20.20 -4.23
N ALA A 84 -6.13 19.22 -5.03
CA ALA A 84 -6.72 19.48 -6.34
C ALA A 84 -8.05 20.23 -6.22
N ASP A 85 -8.79 20.03 -5.13
CA ASP A 85 -10.09 20.68 -4.90
C ASP A 85 -9.90 22.19 -4.69
N SER A 86 -8.79 22.61 -4.09
CA SER A 86 -8.47 24.03 -3.91
C SER A 86 -8.19 24.78 -5.22
N ILE A 87 -7.94 24.07 -6.32
CA ILE A 87 -7.63 24.65 -7.65
C ILE A 87 -8.87 24.65 -8.56
N LEU A 88 -10.01 24.14 -8.08
CA LEU A 88 -11.24 24.15 -8.87
C LEU A 88 -11.75 25.58 -9.06
N ALA A 89 -12.29 25.89 -10.25
CA ALA A 89 -12.78 27.23 -10.58
C ALA A 89 -13.80 27.78 -9.57
N ASP A 90 -14.61 26.90 -8.99
CA ASP A 90 -15.63 27.26 -7.99
C ASP A 90 -15.03 27.66 -6.63
N ASN A 91 -13.83 27.17 -6.32
CA ASN A 91 -13.14 27.36 -5.03
C ASN A 91 -12.00 28.39 -5.10
N ILE A 92 -11.60 28.76 -6.31
CA ILE A 92 -10.71 29.90 -6.53
C ILE A 92 -11.63 31.11 -6.58
N ASP A 93 -11.53 32.02 -5.61
CA ASP A 93 -12.36 33.22 -5.53
C ASP A 93 -12.06 34.21 -6.68
N LEU A 94 -12.41 33.85 -7.93
CA LEU A 94 -12.29 34.73 -9.09
C LEU A 94 -13.40 35.78 -9.03
N PRO A 95 -13.11 37.04 -9.39
CA PRO A 95 -14.14 38.03 -9.59
C PRO A 95 -15.03 37.66 -10.78
N ASP A 96 -16.34 37.93 -10.67
CA ASP A 96 -17.28 37.71 -11.77
C ASP A 96 -16.89 38.53 -13.00
N TYR A 97 -16.54 37.83 -14.09
CA TYR A 97 -16.19 38.47 -15.36
C TYR A 97 -17.38 38.45 -16.32
N ASP A 98 -17.88 39.62 -16.67
CA ASP A 98 -18.89 39.77 -17.71
C ASP A 98 -18.22 39.71 -19.10
N HIS A 99 -18.38 38.57 -19.77
CA HIS A 99 -17.88 38.37 -21.13
C HIS A 99 -18.59 39.25 -22.18
N ASN A 100 -19.58 40.07 -21.79
CA ASN A 100 -20.43 40.88 -22.67
C ASN A 100 -21.04 40.06 -23.82
N LEU A 101 -21.10 38.73 -23.62
CA LEU A 101 -21.60 37.76 -24.58
C LEU A 101 -23.09 37.48 -24.36
N THR A 102 -23.80 38.39 -23.69
CA THR A 102 -25.27 38.48 -23.76
C THR A 102 -25.68 39.11 -25.10
N SER A 103 -25.11 38.58 -26.18
CA SER A 103 -25.55 38.81 -27.54
C SER A 103 -26.85 38.06 -27.75
N ASN A 104 -28.00 38.70 -27.52
CA ASN A 104 -29.28 38.41 -28.16
C ASN A 104 -29.92 37.01 -27.99
N VAL A 105 -29.25 36.00 -27.39
CA VAL A 105 -29.75 34.62 -27.31
C VAL A 105 -30.75 34.42 -26.16
N THR A 106 -30.62 35.15 -25.05
CA THR A 106 -31.61 35.11 -23.95
C THR A 106 -32.82 36.00 -24.20
N LYS A 107 -32.71 37.01 -25.08
CA LYS A 107 -33.81 37.91 -25.45
C LYS A 107 -34.92 37.26 -26.27
N GLU A 108 -34.75 36.03 -26.75
CA GLU A 108 -35.80 35.30 -27.46
C GLU A 108 -36.68 34.42 -26.55
N LEU A 109 -36.32 34.23 -25.27
CA LEU A 109 -37.08 33.37 -24.35
C LEU A 109 -37.91 34.12 -23.30
N GLU A 110 -37.68 35.42 -23.09
CA GLU A 110 -38.55 36.25 -22.27
C GLU A 110 -38.93 37.51 -23.05
N GLY A 111 -40.21 37.58 -23.38
CA GLY A 111 -40.77 38.63 -24.21
C GLY A 111 -40.72 40.01 -23.55
N ASP A 112 -40.47 40.96 -24.44
CA ASP A 112 -40.84 42.36 -24.42
C ASP A 112 -39.96 43.40 -23.71
N GLU A 113 -39.73 44.43 -24.52
CA GLU A 113 -39.32 45.82 -24.28
C GLU A 113 -37.86 46.22 -23.95
N VAL A 114 -37.47 47.23 -24.74
CA VAL A 114 -36.36 48.19 -24.62
C VAL A 114 -34.97 47.72 -25.04
N ALA A 115 -34.65 48.03 -26.31
CA ALA A 115 -33.30 48.14 -26.83
C ALA A 115 -32.53 49.27 -26.11
N ALA A 116 -31.91 48.95 -24.97
CA ALA A 116 -30.86 49.77 -24.38
C ALA A 116 -29.59 49.61 -25.23
N LYS A 117 -29.13 50.72 -25.81
CA LYS A 117 -27.82 50.82 -26.47
C LYS A 117 -26.73 50.49 -25.44
N PRO A 118 -25.65 49.78 -25.80
CA PRO A 118 -24.51 49.65 -24.89
C PRO A 118 -23.87 51.03 -24.78
N GLU A 119 -24.13 51.73 -23.68
CA GLU A 119 -23.35 52.89 -23.28
C GLU A 119 -21.98 52.36 -22.84
N PHE A 120 -21.04 52.29 -23.78
CA PHE A 120 -19.63 52.30 -23.41
C PHE A 120 -19.36 53.66 -22.77
N GLU A 121 -19.50 53.73 -21.44
CA GLU A 121 -18.99 54.84 -20.66
C GLU A 121 -17.47 54.87 -20.85
N GLU A 122 -16.99 55.64 -21.83
CA GLU A 122 -15.58 56.04 -21.90
C GLU A 122 -15.30 56.98 -20.73
N ARG A 123 -15.18 56.40 -19.53
CA ARG A 123 -14.61 57.08 -18.39
C ARG A 123 -13.20 57.47 -18.81
N ARG A 124 -12.90 58.77 -18.83
CA ARG A 124 -11.52 59.24 -18.95
C ARG A 124 -10.80 58.87 -17.66
N ILE A 125 -10.28 57.65 -17.62
CA ILE A 125 -9.57 57.13 -16.45
C ILE A 125 -8.17 57.77 -16.43
N THR A 126 -7.84 58.42 -15.32
CA THR A 126 -6.50 58.97 -15.12
C THR A 126 -5.51 57.81 -14.94
N ARG A 127 -4.24 57.93 -15.37
CA ARG A 127 -3.23 56.84 -15.27
C ARG A 127 -3.11 56.21 -13.86
N GLN A 128 -3.43 56.96 -12.80
CA GLN A 128 -3.44 56.47 -11.43
C GLN A 128 -4.66 55.57 -11.12
N GLN A 129 -5.83 55.86 -11.68
CA GLN A 129 -7.05 55.05 -11.47
C GLN A 129 -7.01 53.71 -12.23
N LEU A 130 -6.30 53.65 -13.37
CA LEU A 130 -6.02 52.39 -14.10
C LEU A 130 -5.16 51.41 -13.31
N LEU A 131 -4.45 51.85 -12.27
CA LEU A 131 -3.63 50.97 -11.44
C LEU A 131 -4.42 50.33 -10.29
N ASP A 132 -5.57 50.91 -9.92
CA ASP A 132 -6.39 50.45 -8.79
C ASP A 132 -7.58 49.57 -9.25
N GLU A 133 -8.03 49.70 -10.49
CA GLU A 133 -9.06 48.84 -11.11
C GLU A 133 -8.39 47.67 -11.85
N GLU A 134 -8.18 46.54 -11.17
CA GLU A 134 -7.78 45.30 -11.83
C GLU A 134 -8.95 44.76 -12.66
N ASP A 135 -8.75 44.62 -13.98
CA ASP A 135 -9.73 44.00 -14.88
C ASP A 135 -10.02 42.56 -14.43
N PRO A 136 -11.29 42.19 -14.16
CA PRO A 136 -11.66 40.84 -13.73
C PRO A 136 -11.16 39.74 -14.67
N PHE A 137 -10.95 40.03 -15.95
CA PHE A 137 -10.37 39.06 -16.90
C PHE A 137 -8.91 38.72 -16.61
N PHE A 138 -8.15 39.71 -16.14
CA PHE A 138 -6.73 39.59 -15.83
C PHE A 138 -6.49 39.43 -14.32
N ALA A 139 -7.56 39.37 -13.51
CA ALA A 139 -7.47 39.20 -12.08
C ALA A 139 -6.85 37.85 -11.73
N LEU A 140 -5.91 37.89 -10.78
CA LEU A 140 -5.25 36.68 -10.31
C LEU A 140 -6.19 35.86 -9.41
N PRO A 141 -6.15 34.51 -9.52
CA PRO A 141 -6.68 33.59 -8.52
C PRO A 141 -6.33 33.99 -7.08
N LYS A 142 -7.34 34.16 -6.22
CA LYS A 142 -7.15 34.28 -4.77
C LYS A 142 -7.28 32.90 -4.16
N LEU A 143 -6.16 32.23 -3.94
CA LEU A 143 -6.13 30.90 -3.33
C LEU A 143 -6.16 31.03 -1.80
N SER A 144 -7.34 30.86 -1.19
CA SER A 144 -7.47 30.71 0.27
C SER A 144 -7.44 29.24 0.67
N ALA A 145 -6.35 28.53 0.36
CA ALA A 145 -6.18 27.14 0.77
C ALA A 145 -5.80 27.09 2.26
N ASP A 146 -6.66 26.52 3.10
CA ASP A 146 -6.28 26.20 4.47
C ASP A 146 -5.42 24.94 4.49
N VAL A 147 -4.10 25.14 4.55
CA VAL A 147 -3.09 24.07 4.56
C VAL A 147 -3.27 23.11 5.75
N ASN A 148 -3.86 23.59 6.85
CA ASN A 148 -4.04 22.79 8.07
C ASN A 148 -5.47 22.27 8.22
N PHE A 149 -6.39 22.56 7.31
CA PHE A 149 -7.80 22.13 7.35
C PHE A 149 -8.48 22.38 8.73
N GLY A 150 -8.18 23.51 9.36
CA GLY A 150 -8.70 23.90 10.67
C GLY A 150 -8.05 23.21 11.88
N ILE A 151 -6.99 22.43 11.67
CA ILE A 151 -6.18 21.82 12.74
C ILE A 151 -5.22 22.88 13.31
N ASP A 152 -4.96 22.81 14.61
CA ASP A 152 -3.94 23.63 15.24
C ASP A 152 -2.54 23.40 14.64
N ALA A 153 -1.73 24.45 14.58
CA ALA A 153 -0.42 24.40 13.91
C ALA A 153 0.51 23.33 14.51
N GLU A 154 0.50 23.18 15.84
CA GLU A 154 1.33 22.18 16.53
C GLU A 154 0.89 20.75 16.15
N SER A 155 -0.41 20.48 16.23
CA SER A 155 -0.98 19.18 15.88
C SER A 155 -0.82 18.83 14.38
N ALA A 156 -0.87 19.82 13.50
CA ALA A 156 -0.66 19.64 12.07
C ALA A 156 0.81 19.27 11.76
N GLU A 157 1.77 19.94 12.40
CA GLU A 157 3.19 19.60 12.28
C GLU A 157 3.51 18.20 12.81
N GLU A 158 2.95 17.82 13.96
CA GLU A 158 3.06 16.45 14.49
C GLU A 158 2.52 15.41 13.51
N THR A 159 1.35 15.69 12.91
CA THR A 159 0.72 14.78 11.95
C THR A 159 1.58 14.62 10.70
N ARG A 160 2.20 15.69 10.19
CA ARG A 160 3.15 15.62 9.07
C ARG A 160 4.34 14.74 9.43
N GLN A 161 4.96 14.95 10.58
CA GLN A 161 6.10 14.15 11.03
C GLN A 161 5.74 12.66 11.16
N LEU A 162 4.60 12.36 11.81
CA LEU A 162 4.11 11.00 11.95
C LEU A 162 3.81 10.34 10.61
N THR A 163 3.18 11.07 9.69
CA THR A 163 2.88 10.57 8.33
C THR A 163 4.16 10.28 7.57
N GLN A 164 5.18 11.13 7.69
CA GLN A 164 6.49 10.92 7.05
C GLN A 164 7.19 9.66 7.60
N ILE A 165 7.20 9.50 8.93
CA ILE A 165 7.79 8.32 9.58
C ILE A 165 7.03 7.05 9.17
N ALA A 166 5.70 7.09 9.14
CA ALA A 166 4.85 5.98 8.72
C ALA A 166 5.11 5.60 7.25
N LEU A 167 5.28 6.59 6.38
CA LEU A 167 5.62 6.39 4.97
C LEU A 167 7.00 5.76 4.80
N GLN A 168 8.03 6.28 5.47
CA GLN A 168 9.37 5.67 5.43
C GLN A 168 9.36 4.23 5.95
N ARG A 169 8.63 3.97 7.03
CA ARG A 169 8.49 2.64 7.61
C ARG A 169 7.83 1.65 6.64
N SER A 170 6.75 2.06 5.98
CA SER A 170 6.01 1.20 5.03
C SER A 170 6.84 0.92 3.77
N GLU A 171 7.60 1.90 3.27
CA GLU A 171 8.55 1.69 2.17
C GLU A 171 9.65 0.68 2.53
N GLU A 172 10.25 0.80 3.71
CA GLU A 172 11.25 -0.17 4.19
C GLU A 172 10.64 -1.55 4.42
N TYR A 173 9.38 -1.61 4.87
CA TYR A 173 8.65 -2.87 5.00
C TYR A 173 8.47 -3.55 3.63
N ILE A 174 8.08 -2.81 2.59
CA ILE A 174 7.97 -3.33 1.21
C ILE A 174 9.33 -3.85 0.72
N ARG A 175 10.43 -3.12 0.97
CA ARG A 175 11.79 -3.58 0.61
C ARG A 175 12.14 -4.88 1.30
N CYS A 176 11.88 -4.98 2.60
CA CYS A 176 12.10 -6.18 3.41
C CYS A 176 11.29 -7.37 2.88
N MET A 177 9.98 -7.18 2.66
CA MET A 177 9.09 -8.21 2.14
C MET A 177 9.47 -8.65 0.73
N THR A 178 9.93 -7.73 -0.11
CA THR A 178 10.44 -8.05 -1.45
C THR A 178 11.67 -8.95 -1.38
N SER A 179 12.63 -8.61 -0.52
CA SER A 179 13.83 -9.43 -0.29
C SER A 179 13.47 -10.83 0.22
N LEU A 180 12.57 -10.89 1.21
CA LEU A 180 12.06 -12.14 1.77
C LEU A 180 11.40 -13.01 0.69
N ARG A 181 10.53 -12.42 -0.13
CA ARG A 181 9.88 -13.13 -1.24
C ARG A 181 10.90 -13.70 -2.24
N MET A 182 11.91 -12.91 -2.62
CA MET A 182 12.97 -13.39 -3.52
C MET A 182 13.74 -14.57 -2.89
N GLY A 183 14.01 -14.51 -1.59
CA GLY A 183 14.58 -15.62 -0.82
C GLY A 183 13.71 -16.88 -0.85
N LEU A 184 12.39 -16.74 -0.65
CA LEU A 184 11.45 -17.86 -0.70
C LEU A 184 11.38 -18.50 -2.09
N ILE A 185 11.26 -17.70 -3.15
CA ILE A 185 11.22 -18.19 -4.53
C ILE A 185 12.53 -18.89 -4.89
N ARG A 186 13.67 -18.35 -4.45
CA ARG A 186 14.97 -18.97 -4.66
C ARG A 186 15.05 -20.32 -3.95
N SER A 187 14.62 -20.39 -2.70
CA SER A 187 14.56 -21.63 -1.92
C SER A 187 13.69 -22.68 -2.62
N ASP A 188 12.52 -22.29 -3.11
CA ASP A 188 11.60 -23.19 -3.82
C ASP A 188 12.21 -23.75 -5.12
N ARG A 189 12.87 -22.89 -5.92
CA ARG A 189 13.58 -23.33 -7.13
C ARG A 189 14.73 -24.30 -6.81
N LEU A 190 15.51 -24.02 -5.78
CA LEU A 190 16.62 -24.88 -5.35
C LEU A 190 16.10 -26.24 -4.85
N LYS A 191 15.01 -26.24 -4.09
CA LYS A 191 14.32 -27.44 -3.63
C LYS A 191 13.88 -28.31 -4.82
N ASP A 192 13.25 -27.70 -5.83
CA ASP A 192 12.80 -28.41 -7.03
C ASP A 192 13.96 -28.95 -7.87
N GLN A 193 15.06 -28.20 -7.98
CA GLN A 193 16.28 -28.67 -8.66
C GLN A 193 16.91 -29.86 -7.94
N LEU A 194 17.08 -29.75 -6.63
CA LEU A 194 17.63 -30.83 -5.81
C LEU A 194 16.74 -32.07 -5.90
N PHE A 195 15.41 -31.91 -5.84
CA PHE A 195 14.48 -33.01 -5.99
C PHE A 195 14.60 -33.71 -7.35
N LYS A 196 14.77 -32.96 -8.44
CA LYS A 196 15.01 -33.54 -9.77
C LYS A 196 16.31 -34.33 -9.83
N TRP A 197 17.41 -33.76 -9.33
CA TRP A 197 18.71 -34.45 -9.31
C TRP A 197 18.68 -35.73 -8.47
N CYS A 198 18.06 -35.67 -7.28
CA CYS A 198 17.90 -36.83 -6.41
C CYS A 198 16.99 -37.92 -7.00
N LYS A 199 16.11 -37.57 -7.96
CA LYS A 199 15.27 -38.53 -8.66
C LYS A 199 15.96 -39.18 -9.86
N GLU A 200 16.92 -38.48 -10.48
CA GLU A 200 17.68 -38.97 -11.63
C GLU A 200 18.89 -39.84 -11.23
N MET A 201 19.44 -39.62 -10.03
CA MET A 201 20.52 -40.41 -9.41
C MET A 201 20.00 -41.68 -8.75
#